data_AF-A2EEU7-F1
#
_entry.id   AF-A2EEU7-F1
#
_cell.length_a   1.000
_cell.length_b   1.000
_cell.length_c   1.000
_cell.angle_alpha   90.00
_cell.angle_beta   90.00
_cell.angle_gamma   90.00
#
_symmetry.space_group_name_H-M   'P 1'
#
loop_
_entity.id
_entity.type
_entity.pdbx_description
1 polymer ?
#
loop_
_entity_poly.entity_id
_entity_poly.type
_entity_poly.pdbx_seq_one_letter_code
_entity_poly.pdbx_strand_id
1 'polypeptide(L)'
;MDSKILELVKCIAKYMINSNEANGEFSFTKIYNFAEKNSPDNIKVTISDVFNALCLPYESTLLFELTKSDIDDFYFKLKLSAQDTMNLIDSIEPVVQQQPQQVNYPTSPIAIPKFTDLMLDMENITRKKQILLSKNEMLAKEYNEAHVQHLSLSNPTTMKQQIKNCQELINRLTPNADGQNFPN
;
A
#
# COMPACT_ATOMS: atom_id res chain seq x y z
N MET A 1 -18.10 -21.13 3.99
CA MET A 1 -18.27 -19.79 3.39
C MET A 1 -19.35 -19.06 4.19
N ASP A 2 -19.22 -17.76 4.44
CA ASP A 2 -20.31 -16.98 5.05
C ASP A 2 -21.51 -17.00 4.09
N SER A 3 -22.69 -17.38 4.58
CA SER A 3 -23.93 -17.47 3.79
C SER A 3 -24.24 -16.14 3.09
N LYS A 4 -23.87 -15.01 3.71
CA LYS A 4 -24.04 -13.68 3.13
C LYS A 4 -23.17 -13.45 1.89
N ILE A 5 -21.90 -13.86 1.95
CA ILE A 5 -20.95 -13.69 0.84
C ILE A 5 -21.33 -14.59 -0.33
N LEU A 6 -21.81 -15.81 -0.05
CA LEU A 6 -22.28 -16.70 -1.11
C LEU A 6 -23.48 -16.12 -1.87
N GLU A 7 -24.48 -15.60 -1.15
CA GLU A 7 -25.65 -14.97 -1.78
C GLU A 7 -25.25 -13.74 -2.63
N LEU A 8 -24.27 -12.97 -2.17
CA LEU A 8 -23.70 -11.86 -2.95
C LEU A 8 -23.02 -12.33 -4.24
N VAL A 9 -22.25 -13.42 -4.21
CA VAL A 9 -21.65 -14.03 -5.42
C VAL A 9 -22.72 -14.37 -6.44
N LYS A 10 -23.80 -15.04 -5.99
CA LYS A 10 -24.91 -15.44 -6.86
C LYS A 10 -25.64 -14.23 -7.44
N CYS A 11 -25.88 -13.20 -6.61
CA CYS A 11 -26.53 -11.97 -7.02
C CYS A 11 -25.73 -11.21 -8.10
N ILE A 12 -24.42 -11.04 -7.87
CA ILE A 12 -23.52 -10.33 -8.78
C ILE A 12 -23.39 -11.07 -10.11
N ALA A 13 -23.21 -12.39 -10.08
CA ALA A 13 -23.06 -13.15 -11.32
C ALA A 13 -24.35 -13.11 -12.17
N LYS A 14 -25.54 -13.21 -11.54
CA LYS A 14 -26.82 -13.04 -12.25
C LYS A 14 -26.96 -11.66 -12.87
N TYR A 15 -26.49 -10.61 -12.20
CA TYR A 15 -26.47 -9.26 -12.76
C TYR A 15 -25.62 -9.19 -14.02
N MET A 16 -24.36 -9.64 -13.95
CA MET A 16 -23.42 -9.59 -15.07
C MET A 16 -23.88 -10.40 -16.29
N ILE A 17 -24.59 -11.50 -16.07
CA ILE A 17 -25.17 -12.33 -17.15
C ILE A 17 -26.34 -11.62 -17.84
N ASN A 18 -27.22 -10.98 -17.07
CA ASN A 18 -28.45 -10.37 -17.59
C ASN A 18 -28.24 -8.95 -18.13
N SER A 19 -27.10 -8.32 -17.83
CA SER A 19 -26.74 -7.02 -18.36
C SER A 19 -26.23 -7.12 -19.80
N ASN A 20 -26.88 -6.41 -20.72
CA ASN A 20 -26.50 -6.31 -22.12
C ASN A 20 -25.26 -5.39 -22.36
N GLU A 21 -24.28 -5.38 -21.46
CA GLU A 21 -23.08 -4.56 -21.66
C GLU A 21 -22.19 -5.18 -22.75
N ALA A 22 -21.95 -4.41 -23.82
CA ALA A 22 -21.32 -4.87 -25.07
C ALA A 22 -19.91 -5.46 -24.93
N ASN A 23 -19.22 -5.22 -23.79
CA ASN A 23 -17.84 -5.66 -23.56
C ASN A 23 -17.70 -6.73 -22.46
N GLY A 24 -18.77 -7.09 -21.75
CA GLY A 24 -18.71 -8.05 -20.63
C GLY A 24 -17.81 -7.63 -19.45
N GLU A 25 -17.31 -6.39 -19.45
CA GLU A 25 -16.51 -5.78 -18.38
C GLU A 25 -17.39 -4.88 -17.52
N PHE A 26 -17.45 -5.16 -16.22
CA PHE A 26 -18.28 -4.44 -15.25
C PHE A 26 -17.39 -3.72 -14.26
N SER A 27 -17.66 -2.44 -14.04
CA SER A 27 -16.95 -1.66 -13.04
C SER A 27 -17.43 -2.05 -11.63
N PHE A 28 -16.52 -2.07 -10.67
CA PHE A 28 -16.78 -2.45 -9.29
C PHE A 28 -17.81 -1.51 -8.66
N THR A 29 -17.72 -0.21 -8.95
CA THR A 29 -18.71 0.77 -8.47
C THR A 29 -20.12 0.43 -8.95
N LYS A 30 -20.29 0.03 -10.21
CA LYS A 30 -21.61 -0.41 -10.74
C LYS A 30 -22.10 -1.68 -10.04
N ILE A 31 -21.21 -2.66 -9.88
CA ILE A 31 -21.53 -3.93 -9.21
C ILE A 31 -21.93 -3.68 -7.75
N TYR A 32 -21.19 -2.84 -7.03
CA TYR A 32 -21.49 -2.44 -5.66
C TYR A 32 -22.86 -1.76 -5.57
N ASN A 33 -23.11 -0.75 -6.40
CA ASN A 33 -24.39 -0.03 -6.43
C ASN A 33 -25.57 -0.95 -6.78
N PHE A 34 -25.35 -1.95 -7.63
CA PHE A 34 -26.36 -2.96 -7.93
C PHE A 34 -26.60 -3.87 -6.71
N ALA A 35 -25.54 -4.41 -6.11
CA ALA A 35 -25.61 -5.31 -4.98
C ALA A 35 -26.25 -4.64 -3.76
N GLU A 36 -25.95 -3.37 -3.51
CA GLU A 36 -26.55 -2.58 -2.43
C GLU A 36 -28.07 -2.41 -2.61
N LYS A 37 -28.55 -2.29 -3.86
CA LYS A 37 -29.97 -2.11 -4.19
C LYS A 37 -30.77 -3.41 -4.29
N ASN A 38 -30.13 -4.52 -4.64
CA ASN A 38 -30.81 -5.78 -5.00
C ASN A 38 -30.45 -6.96 -4.10
N SER A 39 -29.64 -6.74 -3.06
CA SER A 39 -29.43 -7.78 -2.06
C SER A 39 -30.72 -8.07 -1.31
N PRO A 40 -30.99 -9.34 -0.95
CA PRO A 40 -32.22 -9.73 -0.28
C PRO A 40 -32.44 -8.94 1.03
N ASP A 41 -33.69 -8.59 1.29
CA ASP A 41 -34.13 -7.67 2.34
C ASP A 41 -33.46 -7.96 3.70
N ASN A 42 -32.85 -6.92 4.30
CA ASN A 42 -32.15 -6.85 5.60
C ASN A 42 -30.63 -7.06 5.64
N ILE A 43 -29.95 -7.29 4.53
CA ILE A 43 -28.48 -7.37 4.54
C ILE A 43 -27.88 -6.03 4.13
N LYS A 44 -27.33 -5.27 5.09
CA LYS A 44 -26.47 -4.14 4.76
C LYS A 44 -25.21 -4.67 4.06
N VAL A 45 -25.07 -4.36 2.78
CA VAL A 45 -23.91 -4.70 1.97
C VAL A 45 -22.86 -3.63 2.15
N THR A 46 -21.63 -4.02 2.47
CA THR A 46 -20.50 -3.10 2.52
C THR A 46 -19.59 -3.30 1.30
N ILE A 47 -18.76 -2.30 1.00
CA ILE A 47 -17.74 -2.38 -0.06
C ILE A 47 -16.86 -3.62 0.12
N SER A 48 -16.48 -3.92 1.36
CA SER A 48 -15.67 -5.11 1.68
C SER A 48 -16.40 -6.41 1.36
N ASP A 49 -17.72 -6.48 1.56
CA ASP A 49 -18.49 -7.70 1.28
C ASP A 49 -18.52 -8.00 -0.22
N VAL A 50 -18.72 -6.95 -1.04
CA VAL A 50 -18.73 -7.08 -2.51
C VAL A 50 -17.34 -7.42 -3.03
N PHE A 51 -16.30 -6.76 -2.51
CA PHE A 51 -14.92 -7.07 -2.90
C PHE A 51 -14.52 -8.50 -2.50
N ASN A 52 -14.89 -8.92 -1.29
CA ASN A 52 -14.69 -10.31 -0.86
C ASN A 52 -15.43 -11.24 -1.82
N ALA A 53 -16.72 -11.02 -2.09
CA ALA A 53 -17.50 -11.83 -3.02
C ALA A 53 -16.90 -11.91 -4.44
N LEU A 54 -16.17 -10.90 -4.90
CA LEU A 54 -15.52 -10.93 -6.22
C LEU A 54 -14.15 -11.62 -6.22
N CYS A 55 -13.39 -11.53 -5.12
CA CYS A 55 -11.95 -11.82 -5.14
C CYS A 55 -11.48 -12.93 -4.19
N LEU A 56 -12.19 -13.23 -3.10
CA LEU A 56 -11.63 -14.02 -1.98
C LEU A 56 -12.16 -15.46 -1.85
N PRO A 57 -13.45 -15.76 -2.06
CA PRO A 57 -13.92 -17.13 -2.00
C PRO A 57 -13.45 -17.96 -3.19
N TYR A 58 -13.22 -19.24 -2.93
CA TYR A 58 -12.79 -20.20 -3.96
C TYR A 58 -13.76 -20.20 -5.15
N GLU A 59 -15.06 -20.27 -4.89
CA GLU A 59 -16.11 -20.28 -5.90
C GLU A 59 -16.16 -18.96 -6.71
N SER A 60 -15.91 -17.83 -6.04
CA SER A 60 -15.82 -16.52 -6.70
C SER A 60 -14.69 -16.44 -7.70
N THR A 61 -13.51 -16.97 -7.35
CA THR A 61 -12.34 -16.98 -8.25
C THR A 61 -12.51 -17.88 -9.48
N LEU A 62 -13.48 -18.79 -9.45
CA LEU A 62 -13.88 -19.59 -10.61
C LEU A 62 -14.83 -18.84 -11.54
N LEU A 63 -15.62 -17.91 -11.01
CA LEU A 63 -16.65 -17.16 -11.73
C LEU A 63 -16.12 -15.86 -12.32
N PHE A 64 -15.29 -15.12 -11.57
CA PHE A 64 -14.90 -13.76 -11.90
C PHE A 64 -13.39 -13.64 -12.18
N GLU A 65 -13.06 -12.75 -13.11
CA GLU A 65 -11.69 -12.35 -13.41
C GLU A 65 -11.60 -10.82 -13.40
N LEU A 66 -10.60 -10.28 -12.68
CA LEU A 66 -10.27 -8.86 -12.74
C LEU A 66 -9.48 -8.59 -14.04
N THR A 67 -9.99 -7.72 -14.91
CA THR A 67 -9.39 -7.46 -16.23
C THR A 67 -8.52 -6.23 -16.26
N LYS A 68 -8.96 -5.16 -15.59
CA LYS A 68 -8.32 -3.85 -15.57
C LYS A 68 -8.58 -3.15 -14.24
N SER A 69 -7.69 -2.23 -13.92
CA SER A 69 -7.84 -1.29 -12.80
C SER A 69 -7.55 0.11 -13.30
N ASP A 70 -8.46 1.04 -13.03
CA ASP A 70 -8.25 2.47 -13.16
C ASP A 70 -7.98 3.07 -11.77
N ILE A 71 -7.55 4.33 -11.72
CA ILE A 71 -7.31 5.08 -10.48
C ILE A 71 -8.57 5.12 -9.61
N ASP A 72 -9.75 5.20 -10.24
CA ASP A 72 -11.02 5.40 -9.57
C ASP A 72 -11.90 4.14 -9.48
N ASP A 73 -11.61 3.05 -10.23
CA ASP A 73 -12.46 1.85 -10.25
C ASP A 73 -11.73 0.56 -10.69
N PHE A 74 -12.30 -0.58 -10.34
CA PHE A 74 -11.84 -1.91 -10.77
C PHE A 74 -12.82 -2.52 -11.78
N TYR A 75 -12.32 -3.30 -12.73
CA TYR A 75 -13.17 -3.92 -13.75
C TYR A 75 -13.12 -5.45 -13.70
N PHE A 76 -14.29 -6.06 -13.64
CA PHE A 76 -14.49 -7.51 -13.53
C PHE A 76 -15.21 -8.04 -14.76
N LYS A 77 -14.84 -9.24 -15.22
CA LYS A 77 -15.57 -10.00 -16.23
C LYS A 77 -15.90 -11.39 -15.72
N LEU A 78 -16.89 -12.03 -16.35
CA LEU A 78 -17.11 -13.46 -16.17
C LEU A 78 -16.00 -14.24 -16.86
N LYS A 79 -15.42 -15.19 -16.14
CA LYS A 79 -14.39 -16.09 -16.67
C LYS A 79 -14.97 -17.18 -17.57
N LEU A 80 -16.20 -17.59 -17.28
CA LEU A 80 -16.94 -18.64 -17.97
C LEU A 80 -18.03 -18.05 -18.86
N SER A 81 -18.57 -18.85 -19.78
CA SER A 81 -19.74 -18.44 -20.55
C SER A 81 -20.93 -18.21 -19.61
N ALA A 82 -21.91 -17.40 -20.04
CA ALA A 82 -23.10 -17.14 -19.24
C ALA A 82 -23.82 -18.44 -18.80
N GLN A 83 -23.93 -19.42 -19.71
CA GLN A 83 -24.58 -20.70 -19.42
C GLN A 83 -23.79 -21.53 -18.40
N ASP A 84 -22.47 -21.61 -18.55
CA ASP A 84 -21.61 -22.35 -17.62
C ASP A 84 -21.56 -21.69 -16.25
N THR A 85 -21.60 -20.35 -16.22
CA THR A 85 -21.67 -19.56 -14.99
C THR A 85 -22.97 -19.85 -14.23
N MET A 86 -24.12 -19.92 -14.93
CA MET A 86 -25.39 -20.30 -14.30
C MET A 86 -25.36 -21.72 -13.74
N ASN A 87 -24.86 -22.68 -14.52
CA ASN A 87 -24.74 -24.08 -14.07
C ASN A 87 -23.85 -24.19 -12.83
N LEU A 88 -22.73 -23.44 -12.79
CA LEU A 88 -21.84 -23.42 -11.64
C LEU A 88 -22.52 -22.78 -10.42
N ILE A 89 -23.23 -21.66 -10.59
CA ILE A 89 -23.99 -21.00 -9.51
C ILE A 89 -25.00 -21.94 -8.87
N ASP A 90 -25.74 -22.69 -9.69
CA ASP A 90 -26.77 -23.62 -9.22
C ASP A 90 -26.16 -24.83 -8.48
N SER A 91 -24.91 -25.17 -8.79
CA SER A 91 -24.18 -26.26 -8.11
C SER A 91 -23.56 -25.84 -6.76
N ILE A 92 -23.45 -24.54 -6.48
CA ILE A 92 -22.83 -24.05 -5.24
C ILE A 92 -23.86 -24.06 -4.12
N GLU A 93 -23.76 -25.07 -3.27
CA GLU A 93 -24.51 -25.14 -2.02
C GLU A 93 -23.73 -24.48 -0.87
N PRO A 94 -24.40 -23.79 0.06
CA PRO A 94 -23.75 -23.30 1.27
C PRO A 94 -23.19 -24.49 2.04
N VAL A 95 -21.88 -24.50 2.26
CA VAL A 95 -21.23 -25.50 3.11
C VAL A 95 -21.87 -25.38 4.50
N VAL A 96 -22.71 -26.37 4.85
CA VAL A 96 -23.23 -26.54 6.20
C VAL A 96 -22.01 -26.61 7.09
N GLN A 97 -21.89 -25.68 8.05
CA GLN A 97 -20.80 -25.68 9.02
C GLN A 97 -20.82 -27.03 9.74
N GLN A 98 -19.96 -27.95 9.32
CA GLN A 98 -19.63 -29.08 10.13
C GLN A 98 -18.93 -28.51 11.35
N GLN A 99 -19.41 -28.88 12.55
CA GLN A 99 -18.74 -28.56 13.80
C GLN A 99 -17.25 -28.84 13.62
N PRO A 100 -16.35 -27.94 14.06
CA PRO A 100 -14.93 -28.11 13.84
C PRO A 100 -14.49 -29.40 14.52
N GLN A 101 -14.38 -30.48 13.76
CA GLN A 101 -13.56 -31.60 14.19
C GLN A 101 -12.16 -31.02 14.32
N GLN A 102 -11.58 -31.13 15.51
CA GLN A 102 -10.19 -30.80 15.75
C GLN A 102 -9.34 -31.73 14.88
N VAL A 103 -9.17 -31.38 13.61
CA VAL A 103 -8.17 -31.99 12.76
C VAL A 103 -6.86 -31.42 13.24
N ASN A 104 -6.18 -32.21 14.07
CA ASN A 104 -4.86 -31.90 14.58
C ASN A 104 -3.88 -32.05 13.41
N TYR A 105 -3.83 -31.04 12.53
CA TYR A 105 -2.84 -30.99 11.48
C TYR A 105 -1.47 -30.84 12.14
N PRO A 106 -0.48 -31.69 11.83
CA PRO A 106 0.89 -31.40 12.20
C PRO A 106 1.26 -30.09 11.50
N THR A 107 1.33 -29.00 12.26
CA THR A 107 1.79 -27.68 11.82
C THR A 107 3.29 -27.74 11.57
N SER A 108 3.69 -28.41 10.49
CA SER A 108 4.96 -28.08 9.85
C SER A 108 4.73 -26.76 9.11
N PRO A 109 5.51 -25.70 9.39
CA PRO A 109 5.38 -24.47 8.64
C PRO A 109 5.65 -24.78 7.18
N ILE A 110 4.62 -24.66 6.34
CA ILE A 110 4.77 -24.75 4.90
C ILE A 110 5.59 -23.52 4.52
N ALA A 111 6.89 -23.71 4.28
CA ALA A 111 7.74 -22.67 3.74
C ALA A 111 7.23 -22.35 2.33
N ILE A 112 6.46 -21.27 2.20
CA ILE A 112 6.08 -20.71 0.91
C ILE A 112 7.30 -19.90 0.47
N PRO A 113 8.13 -20.37 -0.48
CA PRO A 113 9.43 -19.75 -0.76
C PRO A 113 9.26 -18.29 -1.18
N LYS A 114 8.23 -18.02 -1.99
CA LYS A 114 7.87 -16.68 -2.47
C LYS A 114 7.44 -15.71 -1.37
N PHE A 115 6.88 -16.22 -0.26
CA PHE A 115 6.50 -15.36 0.86
C PHE A 115 7.73 -14.93 1.67
N THR A 116 8.69 -15.84 1.84
CA THR A 116 9.94 -15.54 2.54
C THR A 116 10.78 -14.54 1.74
N ASP A 117 10.85 -14.71 0.41
CA ASP A 117 11.51 -13.76 -0.49
C ASP A 117 10.86 -12.37 -0.42
N LEU A 118 9.53 -12.31 -0.42
CA LEU A 118 8.78 -11.05 -0.28
C LEU A 118 9.07 -10.36 1.06
N MET A 119 9.13 -11.11 2.17
CA MET A 119 9.46 -10.56 3.49
C MET A 119 10.87 -9.97 3.52
N LEU A 120 11.85 -10.65 2.92
CA LEU A 120 13.22 -10.15 2.80
C LEU A 120 13.30 -8.89 1.94
N ASP A 121 12.53 -8.83 0.85
CA ASP A 121 12.44 -7.64 -0.01
C ASP A 121 11.82 -6.45 0.74
N MET A 122 10.76 -6.67 1.52
CA MET A 122 10.13 -5.62 2.33
C MET A 122 11.08 -5.06 3.39
N GLU A 123 11.85 -5.92 4.06
CA GLU A 123 12.89 -5.48 5.01
C GLU A 123 13.98 -4.66 4.31
N ASN A 124 14.42 -5.10 3.14
CA ASN A 124 15.42 -4.38 2.34
C ASN A 124 14.92 -3.00 1.88
N ILE A 125 13.67 -2.91 1.43
CA ILE A 125 13.04 -1.64 1.03
C ILE A 125 12.95 -0.70 2.23
N THR A 126 12.53 -1.21 3.39
CA THR A 126 12.43 -0.43 4.63
C THR A 126 13.78 0.14 5.05
N ARG A 127 14.85 -0.68 5.00
CA ARG A 127 16.21 -0.23 5.28
C ARG A 127 16.68 0.85 4.29
N LYS A 128 16.44 0.65 2.99
CA LYS A 128 16.79 1.64 1.95
C LYS A 128 16.06 2.97 2.16
N LYS A 129 14.78 2.94 2.55
CA LYS A 129 14.00 4.14 2.87
C LYS A 129 14.61 4.93 4.03
N GLN A 130 15.03 4.26 5.11
CA GLN A 130 15.68 4.92 6.24
C GLN A 130 17.01 5.58 5.85
N ILE A 131 17.81 4.92 5.02
CA ILE A 131 19.06 5.49 4.49
C ILE A 131 18.78 6.74 3.64
N LEU A 132 17.75 6.69 2.79
CA LEU A 132 17.37 7.84 1.96
C LEU A 132 16.86 9.01 2.80
N LEU A 133 16.07 8.75 3.85
CA LEU A 133 15.62 9.80 4.78
C LEU A 133 16.81 10.47 5.48
N SER A 134 17.76 9.68 5.99
CA SER A 134 18.97 10.22 6.62
C SER A 134 19.82 11.04 5.65
N LYS A 135 19.98 10.57 4.39
CA LYS A 135 20.68 11.35 3.35
C LYS A 135 19.95 12.64 3.01
N ASN A 136 18.61 12.63 3.01
CA ASN A 136 17.81 13.82 2.72
C ASN A 136 17.91 14.85 3.86
N GLU A 137 17.89 14.40 5.12
CA GLU A 137 18.15 15.27 6.28
C GLU A 137 19.56 15.89 6.21
N MET A 138 20.57 15.11 5.82
CA MET A 138 21.94 15.61 5.63
C MET A 138 22.01 16.64 4.50
N LEU A 139 21.38 16.38 3.35
CA LEU A 139 21.32 17.33 2.23
C LEU A 139 20.57 18.62 2.60
N ALA A 140 19.47 18.51 3.35
CA ALA A 140 18.74 19.68 3.83
C ALA A 140 19.59 20.53 4.78
N LYS A 141 20.40 19.88 5.63
CA LYS A 141 21.35 20.56 6.51
C LYS A 141 22.45 21.27 5.71
N GLU A 142 23.10 20.59 4.77
CA GLU A 142 24.13 21.17 3.90
C GLU A 142 23.59 22.34 3.06
N TYR A 143 22.37 22.21 2.54
CA TYR A 143 21.70 23.28 1.80
C TYR A 143 21.46 24.52 2.69
N ASN A 144 20.97 24.32 3.92
CA ASN A 144 20.76 25.42 4.86
C ASN A 144 22.09 26.10 5.23
N GLU A 145 23.16 25.33 5.46
CA GLU A 145 24.49 25.87 5.74
C GLU A 145 25.02 26.70 4.56
N ALA A 146 24.93 26.17 3.33
CA ALA A 146 25.32 26.88 2.12
C ALA A 146 24.47 28.14 1.89
N HIS A 147 23.17 28.09 2.19
CA HIS A 147 22.27 29.24 2.07
C HIS A 147 22.62 30.34 3.08
N VAL A 148 22.92 29.99 4.33
CA VAL A 148 23.38 30.95 5.35
C VAL A 148 24.72 31.58 4.97
N GLN A 149 25.66 30.80 4.43
CA GLN A 149 26.94 31.32 3.91
C GLN A 149 26.71 32.27 2.74
N HIS A 150 25.85 31.89 1.78
CA HIS A 150 25.50 32.72 0.64
C HIS A 150 24.88 34.05 1.10
N LEU A 151 23.89 34.02 2.00
CA LEU A 151 23.28 35.23 2.57
C LEU A 151 24.31 36.11 3.29
N SER A 152 25.25 35.48 4.00
CA SER A 152 26.32 36.19 4.70
C SER A 152 27.27 36.90 3.74
N LEU A 153 27.53 36.30 2.57
CA LEU A 153 28.39 36.85 1.52
C LEU A 153 27.68 37.87 0.62
N SER A 154 26.36 37.74 0.43
CA SER A 154 25.58 38.65 -0.43
C SER A 154 25.15 39.94 0.27
N ASN A 155 25.26 40.02 1.60
CA ASN A 155 24.94 41.22 2.37
C ASN A 155 26.21 41.81 3.04
N PRO A 156 26.59 43.07 2.73
CA PRO A 156 27.82 43.69 3.22
C PRO A 156 27.93 43.79 4.75
N THR A 157 26.80 43.89 5.45
CA THR A 157 26.76 44.05 6.91
C THR A 157 27.02 42.71 7.59
N THR A 158 26.41 41.63 7.12
CA THR A 158 26.64 40.27 7.63
C THR A 158 28.04 39.77 7.27
N MET A 159 28.56 40.14 6.10
CA MET A 159 29.92 39.79 5.69
C MET A 159 30.98 40.40 6.64
N LYS A 160 30.83 41.68 7.01
CA LYS A 160 31.72 42.33 7.99
C LYS A 160 31.67 41.64 9.36
N GLN A 161 30.48 41.22 9.80
CA GLN A 161 30.32 40.50 11.06
C GLN A 161 31.03 39.13 11.02
N GLN A 162 30.93 38.39 9.91
CA GLN A 162 31.63 37.12 9.75
C GLN A 162 33.14 37.28 9.69
N ILE A 163 33.65 38.30 8.98
CA ILE A 163 35.09 38.61 8.95
C ILE A 163 35.62 38.88 10.36
N LYS A 164 34.88 39.65 11.17
CA LYS A 164 35.23 39.93 12.56
C LYS A 164 35.26 38.66 13.41
N ASN A 165 34.25 37.79 13.28
CA ASN A 165 34.20 36.51 14.00
C ASN A 165 35.37 35.59 13.62
N CYS A 166 35.74 35.54 12.33
CA CYS A 166 36.91 34.78 11.86
C CYS A 166 38.22 35.36 12.39
N GLN A 167 38.37 36.69 12.42
CA GLN A 167 39.53 37.35 13.03
C GLN A 167 39.63 37.05 14.54
N GLU A 168 38.53 37.07 15.27
CA GLU A 168 38.51 36.69 16.68
C GLU A 168 38.87 35.21 16.89
N LEU A 169 38.42 34.31 16.01
CA LEU A 169 38.77 32.89 16.08
C LEU A 169 40.26 32.66 15.78
N ILE A 170 40.80 33.33 14.76
CA ILE A 170 42.23 33.31 14.42
C ILE A 170 43.05 33.82 15.61
N ASN A 171 42.65 34.93 16.23
CA ASN A 171 43.34 35.47 17.40
C ASN A 171 43.29 34.53 18.61
N ARG A 172 42.25 33.70 18.76
CA ARG A 172 42.17 32.68 19.82
C ARG A 172 43.02 31.44 19.53
N LEU A 173 43.18 31.07 18.26
CA LEU A 173 43.92 29.88 17.83
C LEU A 173 45.40 30.16 17.53
N THR A 174 45.79 31.42 17.39
CA THR A 174 47.19 31.83 17.24
C THR A 174 47.76 32.00 18.65
N PRO A 175 48.70 31.15 19.09
CA PRO A 175 49.35 31.36 20.39
C PRO A 175 50.11 32.68 20.32
N ASN A 176 49.92 33.54 21.33
CA ASN A 176 50.58 34.85 21.44
C ASN A 176 52.07 34.75 21.08
N ALA A 177 52.45 35.32 19.92
CA ALA A 177 53.82 35.42 19.47
C ALA A 177 54.57 36.59 20.12
N ASP A 178 54.19 36.99 21.34
CA ASP A 178 54.82 38.08 22.07
C ASP A 178 55.17 37.64 23.50
N GLY A 179 56.44 37.26 23.65
CA GLY A 179 57.28 37.25 24.85
C GLY A 179 56.62 37.05 26.23
N GLN A 180 56.75 35.83 26.77
CA GLN A 180 56.98 35.68 28.22
C GLN A 180 58.21 34.80 28.45
N ASN A 181 59.12 35.37 29.24
CA ASN A 181 60.38 34.82 29.72
C ASN A 181 60.24 33.38 30.21
N PHE A 182 61.16 32.51 29.79
CA PHE A 182 61.50 31.31 30.54
C PHE A 182 62.26 31.74 31.81
N PRO A 183 61.77 31.47 33.02
CA PRO A 183 62.63 31.50 34.19
C PRO A 183 63.53 30.25 34.18
N ASN A 184 64.82 30.47 34.43
CA ASN A 184 65.76 29.43 34.82
C ASN A 184 65.35 28.77 36.14
#